data_AF-A0A428Z009-F1
#
_entry.id   AF-A0A428Z009-F1
#
_cell.length_a   1.000
_cell.length_b   1.000
_cell.length_c   1.000
_cell.angle_alpha   90.00
_cell.angle_beta   90.00
_cell.angle_gamma   90.00
#
_symmetry.space_group_name_H-M   'P 1'
#
loop_
_entity.id
_entity.type
_entity.pdbx_description
1 polymer ?
#
loop_
_entity_poly.entity_id
_entity_poly.type
_entity_poly.pdbx_seq_one_letter_code
_entity_poly.pdbx_strand_id
1 'polypeptide(L)'
;PAALAQWALAFLDLSSGRFAAAAARLRALAGFGPGHGHRAIRHLATPHYVEAAVRTGDTRVARVAHADYERWAGTVLSPDDLALSARCRALLAPGEDAVDHYRTALDLHSRGTRDFERARTELLFGSALRRLRRRTEARDRLHSALEAFDSFGAPHCA
;
A
#
# COMPACT_ATOMS: atom_id res chain seq x y z
N PRO A 1 3.83 11.86 18.35
CA PRO A 1 4.63 12.93 17.70
C PRO A 1 5.80 12.40 16.83
N ALA A 2 6.80 11.70 17.38
CA ALA A 2 7.95 11.21 16.60
C ALA A 2 7.57 10.12 15.58
N ALA A 3 6.82 9.09 15.98
CA ALA A 3 6.49 7.96 15.10
C ALA A 3 5.61 8.36 13.89
N LEU A 4 4.72 9.35 14.05
CA LEU A 4 3.93 9.91 12.95
C LEU A 4 4.82 10.69 11.96
N ALA A 5 5.77 11.48 12.46
CA ALA A 5 6.75 12.17 11.61
C ALA A 5 7.65 11.17 10.87
N GLN A 6 8.06 10.08 11.52
CA GLN A 6 8.81 9.00 10.85
C GLN A 6 7.98 8.33 9.76
N TRP A 7 6.69 8.08 9.99
CA TRP A 7 5.79 7.55 8.97
C TRP A 7 5.65 8.51 7.78
N ALA A 8 5.41 9.80 8.03
CA ALA A 8 5.27 10.81 6.98
C ALA A 8 6.54 10.95 6.14
N LEU A 9 7.72 10.93 6.76
CA LEU A 9 8.99 10.93 6.03
C LEU A 9 9.18 9.67 5.18
N ALA A 10 8.80 8.49 5.70
CA ALA A 10 8.87 7.28 4.91
C ALA A 10 7.89 7.27 3.73
N PHE A 11 6.72 7.89 3.91
CA PHE A 11 5.74 8.07 2.85
C PHE A 11 6.31 8.96 1.74
N LEU A 12 6.98 10.06 2.08
CA LEU A 12 7.69 10.92 1.12
C LEU A 12 8.83 10.19 0.41
N ASP A 13 9.60 9.38 1.14
CA ASP A 13 10.63 8.53 0.54
C ASP A 13 10.03 7.57 -0.47
N LEU A 14 8.88 6.97 -0.14
CA LEU A 14 8.18 6.02 -0.98
C LEU A 14 7.63 6.67 -2.26
N SER A 15 6.97 7.83 -2.16
CA SER A 15 6.49 8.58 -3.35
C SER A 15 7.64 9.11 -4.21
N SER A 16 8.79 9.42 -3.61
CA SER A 16 9.99 9.88 -4.34
C SER A 16 10.85 8.75 -4.91
N GLY A 17 10.38 7.49 -4.86
CA GLY A 17 11.12 6.33 -5.38
C GLY A 17 12.31 5.87 -4.53
N ARG A 18 12.53 6.44 -3.34
CA ARG A 18 13.57 6.04 -2.38
C ARG A 18 13.14 4.80 -1.58
N PHE A 19 12.84 3.71 -2.28
CA PHE A 19 12.21 2.51 -1.71
C PHE A 19 13.01 1.87 -0.57
N ALA A 20 14.34 1.83 -0.66
CA ALA A 20 15.19 1.26 0.39
C ALA A 20 15.14 2.08 1.70
N ALA A 21 15.18 3.41 1.59
CA ALA A 21 15.05 4.30 2.75
C ALA A 21 13.66 4.19 3.40
N ALA A 22 12.62 4.19 2.56
CA ALA A 22 11.24 3.97 3.02
C ALA A 22 11.10 2.61 3.74
N ALA A 23 11.61 1.53 3.15
CA ALA A 23 11.53 0.19 3.73
C ALA A 23 12.24 0.10 5.08
N ALA A 24 13.45 0.66 5.21
CA ALA A 24 14.19 0.66 6.47
C ALA A 24 13.41 1.37 7.59
N ARG A 25 12.86 2.55 7.29
CA ARG A 25 12.11 3.37 8.24
C ARG A 25 10.77 2.71 8.63
N LEU A 26 10.04 2.20 7.64
CA LEU A 26 8.75 1.57 7.85
C LEU A 26 8.87 0.22 8.55
N ARG A 27 9.93 -0.54 8.31
CA ARG A 27 10.20 -1.79 9.03
C ARG A 27 10.32 -1.56 10.54
N ALA A 28 10.98 -0.50 10.96
CA ALA A 28 11.10 -0.14 12.38
C ALA A 28 9.73 0.20 13.01
N LEU A 29 8.83 0.82 12.23
CA LEU A 29 7.47 1.17 12.66
C LEU A 29 6.50 -0.03 12.58
N ALA A 30 6.73 -0.96 11.66
CA ALA A 30 5.93 -2.15 11.43
C ALA A 30 6.32 -3.35 12.33
N GLY A 31 7.46 -3.25 13.04
CA GLY A 31 8.02 -4.31 13.87
C GLY A 31 7.18 -4.70 15.10
N PHE A 32 7.52 -5.86 15.68
CA PHE A 32 6.86 -6.47 16.84
C PHE A 32 7.79 -6.61 18.03
N GLY A 33 7.26 -6.38 19.25
CA GLY A 33 7.94 -6.61 20.53
C GLY A 33 7.78 -5.43 21.53
N PRO A 34 8.31 -5.57 22.77
CA PRO A 34 8.23 -4.52 23.79
C PRO A 34 8.93 -3.23 23.31
N GLY A 35 8.25 -2.09 23.39
CA GLY A 35 8.77 -0.80 22.91
C GLY A 35 8.57 -0.53 21.41
N HIS A 36 7.98 -1.46 20.65
CA HIS A 36 7.56 -1.18 19.27
C HIS A 36 6.27 -0.36 19.22
N GLY A 37 6.17 0.50 18.20
CA GLY A 37 5.28 1.67 18.16
C GLY A 37 3.80 1.40 18.44
N HIS A 38 3.10 2.46 18.88
CA HIS A 38 1.66 2.46 19.13
C HIS A 38 0.90 1.79 17.97
N ARG A 39 -0.04 0.90 18.30
CA ARG A 39 -0.73 0.03 17.33
C ARG A 39 -1.26 0.78 16.10
N ALA A 40 -1.84 1.97 16.28
CA ALA A 40 -2.30 2.78 15.15
C ALA A 40 -1.18 3.12 14.15
N ILE A 41 0.03 3.43 14.63
CA ILE A 41 1.18 3.72 13.76
C ILE A 41 1.62 2.47 12.99
N ARG A 42 1.63 1.29 13.64
CA ARG A 42 1.95 0.04 12.95
C ARG A 42 0.98 -0.19 11.79
N HIS A 43 -0.30 0.07 11.99
CA HIS A 43 -1.33 -0.16 10.98
C HIS A 43 -1.22 0.85 9.83
N LEU A 44 -0.89 2.11 10.12
CA LEU A 44 -0.56 3.12 9.11
C LEU A 44 0.71 2.75 8.31
N ALA A 45 1.70 2.14 8.97
CA ALA A 45 2.98 1.80 8.36
C ALA A 45 2.93 0.54 7.48
N THR A 46 2.17 -0.49 7.86
CA THR A 46 2.21 -1.80 7.19
C THR A 46 1.95 -1.74 5.67
N PRO A 47 0.90 -1.07 5.16
CA PRO A 47 0.66 -1.03 3.71
C PRO A 47 1.80 -0.40 2.91
N HIS A 48 2.35 0.69 3.44
CA HIS A 48 3.52 1.38 2.87
C HIS A 48 4.78 0.52 2.96
N TYR A 49 4.95 -0.20 4.07
CA TYR A 49 6.08 -1.10 4.25
C TYR A 49 6.05 -2.24 3.23
N VAL A 50 4.90 -2.86 3.03
CA VAL A 50 4.72 -3.94 2.05
C VAL A 50 5.08 -3.46 0.64
N GLU A 51 4.62 -2.27 0.26
CA GLU A 51 4.96 -1.69 -1.04
C GLU A 51 6.47 -1.47 -1.21
N ALA A 52 7.11 -0.84 -0.22
CA ALA A 52 8.55 -0.59 -0.24
C ALA A 52 9.37 -1.90 -0.26
N ALA A 53 8.94 -2.89 0.52
CA ALA A 53 9.56 -4.21 0.59
C ALA A 53 9.48 -4.96 -0.75
N VAL A 54 8.35 -4.90 -1.44
CA VAL A 54 8.19 -5.51 -2.77
C VAL A 54 9.09 -4.84 -3.81
N ARG A 55 9.28 -3.52 -3.73
CA ARG A 55 10.19 -2.78 -4.64
C ARG A 55 11.67 -3.07 -4.39
N THR A 56 12.02 -3.52 -3.20
CA THR A 56 13.41 -3.84 -2.81
C THR A 56 13.71 -5.33 -2.80
N GLY A 57 12.69 -6.19 -2.96
CA GLY A 57 12.81 -7.65 -2.94
C GLY A 57 12.80 -8.30 -1.55
N ASP A 58 13.01 -7.55 -0.46
CA ASP A 58 12.97 -8.08 0.92
C ASP A 58 11.53 -8.19 1.45
N THR A 59 10.76 -9.15 0.91
CA THR A 59 9.35 -9.34 1.28
C THR A 59 9.12 -10.23 2.49
N ARG A 60 10.15 -10.91 3.02
CA ARG A 60 10.00 -11.92 4.08
C ARG A 60 9.35 -11.34 5.33
N VAL A 61 9.86 -10.20 5.81
CA VAL A 61 9.32 -9.54 7.01
C VAL A 61 8.02 -8.80 6.72
N ALA A 62 7.85 -8.28 5.50
CA ALA A 62 6.61 -7.66 5.06
C ALA A 62 5.43 -8.64 5.06
N ARG A 63 5.64 -9.90 4.68
CA ARG A 63 4.60 -10.95 4.76
C ARG A 63 4.12 -11.19 6.20
N VAL A 64 5.03 -11.18 7.17
CA VAL A 64 4.67 -11.33 8.60
C VAL A 64 3.88 -10.12 9.10
N ALA A 65 4.31 -8.91 8.75
CA ALA A 65 3.60 -7.68 9.11
C ALA A 65 2.20 -7.62 8.47
N HIS A 66 2.08 -8.03 7.21
CA HIS A 66 0.80 -8.12 6.50
C HIS A 66 -0.14 -9.14 7.13
N ALA A 67 0.33 -10.34 7.51
CA ALA A 67 -0.50 -11.35 8.15
C ALA A 67 -1.13 -10.85 9.47
N ASP A 68 -0.42 -10.02 10.25
CA ASP A 68 -0.99 -9.40 11.45
C ASP A 68 -2.01 -8.32 11.13
N TYR A 69 -1.69 -7.46 10.17
CA TYR A 69 -2.60 -6.44 9.68
C TYR A 69 -3.89 -7.06 9.13
N GLU A 70 -3.78 -8.17 8.40
CA GLU A 70 -4.90 -8.91 7.83
C GLU A 70 -5.84 -9.47 8.91
N ARG A 71 -5.29 -10.14 9.93
CA ARG A 71 -6.10 -10.63 11.07
C ARG A 71 -6.86 -9.51 11.74
N TRP A 72 -6.19 -8.37 11.95
CA TRP A 72 -6.84 -7.21 12.54
C TRP A 72 -7.93 -6.60 11.64
N ALA A 73 -7.64 -6.41 10.34
CA ALA A 73 -8.60 -5.87 9.39
C ALA A 73 -9.86 -6.77 9.32
N GLY A 74 -9.68 -8.09 9.40
CA GLY A 74 -10.78 -9.05 9.51
C GLY A 74 -11.56 -9.00 10.83
N THR A 75 -10.99 -8.43 11.90
CA THR A 75 -11.68 -8.22 13.17
C THR A 75 -12.50 -6.93 13.17
N VAL A 76 -11.96 -5.85 12.60
CA VAL A 76 -12.62 -4.53 12.58
C VAL A 76 -13.63 -4.40 11.44
N LEU A 77 -13.43 -5.14 10.33
CA LEU A 77 -14.31 -5.17 9.17
C LEU A 77 -14.57 -3.80 8.52
N SER A 78 -13.66 -2.86 8.74
CA SER A 78 -13.65 -1.55 8.07
C SER A 78 -13.33 -1.74 6.58
N PRO A 79 -14.16 -1.22 5.64
CA PRO A 79 -13.90 -1.31 4.21
C PRO A 79 -12.52 -0.77 3.84
N ASP A 80 -12.12 0.36 4.44
CA ASP A 80 -10.83 0.99 4.20
C ASP A 80 -9.65 0.09 4.62
N ASP A 81 -9.76 -0.59 5.77
CA ASP A 81 -8.68 -1.44 6.26
C ASP A 81 -8.61 -2.77 5.52
N LEU A 82 -9.77 -3.33 5.14
CA LEU A 82 -9.87 -4.51 4.28
C LEU A 82 -9.30 -4.20 2.87
N ALA A 83 -9.56 -3.02 2.31
CA ALA A 83 -9.04 -2.61 1.01
C ALA A 83 -7.50 -2.57 1.01
N LEU A 84 -6.92 -1.95 2.05
CA LEU A 84 -5.47 -1.91 2.24
C LEU A 84 -4.87 -3.32 2.44
N SER A 85 -5.56 -4.21 3.14
CA SER A 85 -5.15 -5.61 3.29
C SER A 85 -5.14 -6.33 1.93
N ALA A 86 -6.20 -6.17 1.13
CA ALA A 86 -6.29 -6.73 -0.21
C ALA A 86 -5.20 -6.19 -1.14
N ARG A 87 -4.86 -4.90 -1.06
CA ARG A 87 -3.73 -4.32 -1.78
C ARG A 87 -2.39 -4.94 -1.38
N CYS A 88 -2.18 -5.16 -0.08
CA CYS A 88 -0.96 -5.83 0.40
C CYS A 88 -0.87 -7.26 -0.15
N ARG A 89 -1.97 -8.02 -0.16
CA ARG A 89 -2.02 -9.35 -0.81
C ARG A 89 -1.64 -9.25 -2.28
N ALA A 90 -2.21 -8.28 -3.01
CA ALA A 90 -1.92 -8.07 -4.42
C ALA A 90 -0.44 -7.77 -4.70
N LEU A 91 0.20 -6.96 -3.85
CA LEU A 91 1.62 -6.64 -3.94
C LEU A 91 2.52 -7.86 -3.67
N LEU A 92 2.09 -8.74 -2.78
CA LEU A 92 2.84 -9.93 -2.34
C LEU A 92 2.58 -11.16 -3.20
N ALA A 93 1.56 -11.13 -4.06
CA ALA A 93 1.18 -12.19 -4.98
C ALA A 93 1.97 -12.11 -6.30
N PRO A 94 2.32 -13.24 -6.91
CA PRO A 94 2.98 -13.27 -8.22
C PRO A 94 1.97 -13.11 -9.36
N GLY A 95 2.43 -12.53 -10.48
CA GLY A 95 1.74 -12.67 -11.77
C GLY A 95 0.26 -12.26 -11.77
N GLU A 96 -0.57 -13.10 -12.38
CA GLU A 96 -2.02 -12.88 -12.52
C GLU A 96 -2.77 -13.00 -11.18
N ASP A 97 -2.26 -13.73 -10.19
CA ASP A 97 -2.91 -13.86 -8.87
C ASP A 97 -3.06 -12.50 -8.17
N ALA A 98 -2.17 -11.56 -8.48
CA ALA A 98 -2.24 -10.19 -7.97
C ALA A 98 -3.49 -9.43 -8.46
N VAL A 99 -4.00 -9.75 -9.66
CA VAL A 99 -5.06 -8.98 -10.32
C VAL A 99 -6.35 -9.02 -9.52
N ASP A 100 -6.77 -10.20 -9.07
CA ASP A 100 -8.04 -10.34 -8.36
C ASP A 100 -7.97 -9.68 -6.98
N HIS A 101 -6.81 -9.74 -6.32
CA HIS A 101 -6.60 -8.99 -5.09
C HIS A 101 -6.67 -7.46 -5.28
N TYR A 102 -6.15 -6.93 -6.40
CA TYR A 102 -6.31 -5.51 -6.72
C TYR A 102 -7.78 -5.15 -7.00
N ARG A 103 -8.51 -6.00 -7.73
CA ARG A 103 -9.95 -5.80 -7.98
C ARG A 103 -10.74 -5.79 -6.68
N THR A 104 -10.48 -6.73 -5.77
CA THR A 104 -11.07 -6.74 -4.43
C THR A 104 -10.73 -5.47 -3.65
N ALA A 105 -9.47 -5.00 -3.71
CA ALA A 105 -9.06 -3.77 -3.05
C ALA A 105 -9.85 -2.55 -3.57
N LEU A 106 -10.04 -2.44 -4.89
CA LEU A 106 -10.80 -1.34 -5.49
C LEU A 106 -12.30 -1.40 -5.16
N ASP A 107 -12.92 -2.58 -5.19
CA ASP A 107 -14.31 -2.75 -4.73
C ASP A 107 -14.48 -2.31 -3.28
N LEU A 108 -13.56 -2.69 -2.38
CA LEU A 108 -13.60 -2.28 -0.98
C LEU A 108 -13.37 -0.77 -0.81
N HIS A 109 -12.45 -0.18 -1.57
CA HIS A 109 -12.23 1.27 -1.57
C HIS A 109 -13.47 2.05 -2.03
N SER A 110 -14.29 1.50 -2.93
CA SER A 110 -15.53 2.14 -3.36
C SER A 110 -16.58 2.26 -2.25
N ARG A 111 -16.42 1.48 -1.18
CA ARG A 111 -17.28 1.46 0.01
C ARG A 111 -16.64 2.16 1.21
N GLY A 112 -15.39 2.62 1.05
CA GLY A 112 -14.61 3.31 2.07
C GLY A 112 -14.60 4.82 1.87
N THR A 113 -13.72 5.50 2.60
CA THR A 113 -13.60 6.98 2.58
C THR A 113 -12.19 7.46 2.25
N ARG A 114 -11.21 6.55 2.13
CA ARG A 114 -9.80 6.90 1.89
C ARG A 114 -9.50 7.00 0.40
N ASP A 115 -9.97 8.06 -0.23
CA ASP A 115 -9.82 8.31 -1.67
C ASP A 115 -8.36 8.37 -2.14
N PHE A 116 -7.46 8.92 -1.32
CA PHE A 116 -6.04 8.93 -1.60
C PHE A 116 -5.46 7.49 -1.66
N GLU A 117 -5.92 6.60 -0.78
CA GLU A 117 -5.49 5.20 -0.79
C GLU A 117 -6.07 4.43 -1.98
N ARG A 118 -7.29 4.79 -2.44
CA ARG A 118 -7.85 4.27 -3.69
C ARG A 118 -6.97 4.63 -4.89
N ALA A 119 -6.59 5.90 -5.04
CA ALA A 119 -5.71 6.36 -6.11
C ALA A 119 -4.36 5.62 -6.11
N ARG A 120 -3.76 5.41 -4.93
CA ARG A 120 -2.54 4.62 -4.78
C ARG A 120 -2.74 3.15 -5.20
N THR A 121 -3.88 2.56 -4.88
CA THR A 121 -4.24 1.20 -5.33
C THR A 121 -4.38 1.13 -6.85
N GLU A 122 -5.00 2.12 -7.48
CA GLU A 122 -5.12 2.20 -8.95
C GLU A 122 -3.76 2.33 -9.64
N LEU A 123 -2.87 3.17 -9.11
CA LEU A 123 -1.51 3.32 -9.61
C LEU A 123 -0.73 1.99 -9.58
N LEU A 124 -0.79 1.30 -8.44
CA LEU A 124 -0.11 0.03 -8.24
C LEU A 124 -0.70 -1.08 -9.13
N PHE A 125 -2.02 -1.10 -9.29
CA PHE A 125 -2.71 -2.05 -10.16
C PHE A 125 -2.37 -1.81 -11.63
N GLY A 126 -2.45 -0.56 -12.09
CA GLY A 126 -2.07 -0.19 -13.46
C GLY A 126 -0.61 -0.55 -13.77
N SER A 127 0.29 -0.34 -12.81
CA SER A 127 1.69 -0.77 -12.90
C SER A 127 1.83 -2.30 -13.00
N ALA A 128 1.04 -3.07 -12.24
CA ALA A 128 1.02 -4.53 -12.33
C ALA A 128 0.49 -5.02 -13.69
N LEU A 129 -0.61 -4.42 -14.18
CA LEU A 129 -1.18 -4.72 -15.49
C LEU A 129 -0.20 -4.43 -16.63
N ARG A 130 0.59 -3.35 -16.54
CA ARG A 130 1.68 -3.09 -17.49
C ARG A 130 2.69 -4.23 -17.53
N ARG A 131 3.10 -4.76 -16.36
CA ARG A 131 4.04 -5.90 -16.27
C ARG A 131 3.44 -7.18 -16.87
N LEU A 132 2.12 -7.36 -16.74
CA LEU A 132 1.36 -8.46 -17.35
C LEU A 132 0.99 -8.22 -18.83
N ARG A 133 1.49 -7.14 -19.45
CA ARG A 133 1.22 -6.76 -20.85
C ARG A 133 -0.26 -6.45 -21.17
N ARG A 134 -1.09 -6.16 -20.16
CA ARG A 134 -2.50 -5.76 -20.30
C ARG A 134 -2.64 -4.25 -20.49
N ARG A 135 -2.14 -3.75 -21.62
CA ARG A 135 -1.91 -2.31 -21.88
C ARG A 135 -3.16 -1.43 -21.76
N THR A 136 -4.29 -1.88 -22.29
CA THR A 136 -5.54 -1.11 -22.29
C THR A 136 -6.05 -0.90 -20.87
N GLU A 137 -6.25 -1.98 -20.10
CA GLU A 137 -6.70 -1.88 -18.71
C GLU A 137 -5.71 -1.12 -17.83
N ALA A 138 -4.41 -1.28 -18.09
CA ALA A 138 -3.40 -0.51 -17.37
C ALA A 138 -3.54 0.99 -17.62
N ARG A 139 -3.84 1.42 -18.85
CA ARG A 139 -4.02 2.83 -19.19
C ARG A 139 -5.16 3.44 -18.38
N ASP A 140 -6.30 2.76 -18.31
CA ASP A 140 -7.48 3.25 -17.61
C ASP A 140 -7.20 3.44 -16.11
N ARG A 141 -6.54 2.46 -15.47
CA ARG A 141 -6.18 2.55 -14.05
C ARG A 141 -5.15 3.65 -13.77
N LEU A 142 -4.13 3.77 -14.61
CA LEU A 142 -3.09 4.80 -14.44
C LEU A 142 -3.62 6.21 -14.68
N HIS A 143 -4.55 6.37 -15.62
CA HIS A 143 -5.18 7.66 -15.89
C HIS A 143 -6.05 8.10 -14.71
N SER A 144 -6.90 7.20 -14.20
CA SER A 144 -7.73 7.46 -13.01
C SER A 144 -6.88 7.83 -11.79
N ALA A 145 -5.77 7.12 -11.56
CA ALA A 145 -4.85 7.45 -10.47
C ALA A 145 -4.23 8.84 -10.63
N LEU A 146 -3.80 9.20 -11.84
CA LEU A 146 -3.22 10.52 -12.15
C LEU A 146 -4.24 11.64 -11.88
N GLU A 147 -5.45 11.52 -12.41
CA GLU A 147 -6.52 12.52 -12.21
C GLU A 147 -6.84 12.71 -10.72
N ALA A 148 -6.88 11.61 -9.96
CA ALA A 148 -7.10 11.68 -8.52
C ALA A 148 -5.95 12.41 -7.80
N PHE A 149 -4.68 12.06 -8.08
CA PHE A 149 -3.54 12.74 -7.47
C PHE A 149 -3.43 14.22 -7.84
N ASP A 150 -3.79 14.59 -9.08
CA ASP A 150 -3.88 15.99 -9.51
C ASP A 150 -4.95 16.73 -8.71
N SER A 151 -6.13 16.12 -8.51
CA SER A 151 -7.21 16.72 -7.70
C SER A 151 -6.83 16.94 -6.23
N PHE A 152 -5.92 16.12 -5.69
CA PHE A 152 -5.35 16.27 -4.35
C PHE A 152 -4.19 17.27 -4.28
N GLY A 153 -3.73 17.83 -5.40
CA GLY A 153 -2.55 18.68 -5.46
C GLY A 153 -1.25 17.92 -5.17
N ALA A 154 -1.21 16.61 -5.45
CA ALA A 154 -0.08 15.73 -5.17
C ALA A 154 0.40 14.98 -6.44
N PRO A 155 0.70 15.66 -7.57
CA PRO A 155 1.05 15.01 -8.84
C PRO A 155 2.31 14.13 -8.76
N HIS A 156 3.21 14.42 -7.81
CA HIS A 156 4.43 13.64 -7.55
C HIS A 156 4.16 12.26 -6.92
N CYS A 157 2.91 11.96 -6.55
CA CYS A 157 2.50 10.65 -6.04
C CYS A 157 1.99 9.71 -7.14
N ALA A 158 1.78 10.21 -8.37
CA ALA A 158 1.42 9.42 -9.55
C ALA A 158 2.64 8.72 -10.16
#